data_AF-A0A7K0DAI0-F1
#
_entry.id   AF-A0A7K0DAI0-F1
#
_cell.length_a   1.000
_cell.length_b   1.000
_cell.length_c   1.000
_cell.angle_alpha   90.00
_cell.angle_beta   90.00
_cell.angle_gamma   90.00
#
_symmetry.space_group_name_H-M   'P 1'
#
loop_
_entity.id
_entity.type
_entity.pdbx_description
1 polymer ?
#
loop_
_entity_poly.entity_id
_entity_poly.type
_entity_poly.pdbx_seq_one_letter_code
_entity_poly.pdbx_strand_id
1 'polypeptide(L)'
;MGKAIAAIVGVFLLVVAGCSDPSPADEALSTAAACGNIKFRHRPQILSTSGETGWRGDALVALVAVIPSNEVSDFITMSGLPQLTPGIPDDWLIRGLWRKDWGDSLRTANRSATKSVHVTEHPQRWVAVEDRKDGTSRVFLYLTCF
;
A
#
# COMPACT_ATOMS: atom_id res chain seq x y z
N MET A 1 -66.75 25.53 25.58
CA MET A 1 -65.52 24.88 26.11
C MET A 1 -65.11 23.79 25.16
N GLY A 2 -64.06 24.01 24.36
CA GLY A 2 -63.52 23.01 23.44
C GLY A 2 -62.01 23.22 23.32
N LYS A 3 -61.22 22.30 23.90
CA LYS A 3 -59.76 22.36 23.92
C LYS A 3 -59.23 21.77 22.61
N ALA A 4 -58.51 22.57 21.82
CA ALA A 4 -57.71 22.06 20.70
C ALA A 4 -56.38 21.51 21.25
N ILE A 5 -56.08 20.24 20.96
CA ILE A 5 -54.82 19.59 21.30
C ILE A 5 -53.95 19.67 20.06
N ALA A 6 -52.91 20.50 20.11
CA ALA A 6 -51.88 20.56 19.07
C ALA A 6 -50.89 19.40 19.28
N ALA A 7 -50.87 18.44 18.34
CA ALA A 7 -49.91 17.36 18.31
C ALA A 7 -48.60 17.87 17.67
N ILE A 8 -47.54 17.97 18.48
CA ILE A 8 -46.19 18.25 17.99
C ILE A 8 -45.60 16.93 17.50
N VAL A 9 -45.55 16.75 16.19
CA VAL A 9 -44.83 15.64 15.54
C VAL A 9 -43.34 15.97 15.59
N GLY A 10 -42.66 15.47 16.61
CA GLY A 10 -41.21 15.56 16.74
C GLY A 10 -40.52 14.60 15.78
N VAL A 11 -39.92 15.14 14.72
CA VAL A 11 -39.03 14.39 13.81
C VAL A 11 -37.71 14.15 14.55
N PHE A 12 -37.51 12.93 15.06
CA PHE A 12 -36.22 12.46 15.53
C PHE A 12 -35.31 12.20 14.32
N LEU A 13 -34.47 13.19 13.97
CA LEU A 13 -33.33 12.99 13.07
C LEU A 13 -32.25 12.21 13.83
N LEU A 14 -32.29 10.88 13.74
CA LEU A 14 -31.16 10.02 14.07
C LEU A 14 -30.06 10.26 13.04
N VAL A 15 -29.16 11.20 13.34
CA VAL A 15 -27.88 11.33 12.65
C VAL A 15 -27.05 10.12 13.07
N VAL A 16 -27.11 9.05 12.29
CA VAL A 16 -26.17 7.94 12.40
C VAL A 16 -24.82 8.50 11.96
N ALA A 17 -24.02 8.93 12.94
CA ALA A 17 -22.60 9.19 12.71
C ALA A 17 -21.96 7.84 12.36
N GLY A 18 -21.93 7.52 11.07
CA GLY A 18 -21.21 6.36 10.56
C GLY A 18 -19.73 6.58 10.80
N CYS A 19 -19.18 5.95 11.83
CA CYS A 19 -17.75 5.70 11.91
C CYS A 19 -17.40 4.91 10.65
N SER A 20 -16.77 5.58 9.68
CA SER A 20 -16.29 4.91 8.48
C SER A 20 -15.09 4.08 8.90
N ASP A 21 -15.25 2.76 8.94
CA ASP A 21 -14.14 1.85 9.19
C ASP A 21 -13.03 2.13 8.17
N PRO A 22 -11.74 2.11 8.59
CA PRO A 22 -10.64 2.35 7.69
C PRO A 22 -10.67 1.34 6.54
N SER A 23 -10.43 1.82 5.32
CA SER A 23 -10.38 0.92 4.17
C SER A 23 -9.17 -0.02 4.28
N PRO A 24 -9.21 -1.23 3.70
CA PRO A 24 -8.05 -2.13 3.69
C PRO A 24 -6.77 -1.49 3.12
N ALA A 25 -6.92 -0.53 2.20
CA ALA A 25 -5.82 0.25 1.66
C ALA A 25 -5.20 1.20 2.69
N ASP A 26 -6.02 1.81 3.55
CA ASP A 26 -5.57 2.69 4.63
C ASP A 26 -4.85 1.91 5.71
N GLU A 27 -5.35 0.73 6.06
CA GLU A 27 -4.69 -0.17 7.00
C GLU A 27 -3.34 -0.65 6.46
N ALA A 28 -3.27 -1.10 5.19
CA ALA A 28 -2.02 -1.52 4.57
C ALA A 28 -0.99 -0.39 4.50
N LEU A 29 -1.42 0.84 4.16
CA LEU A 29 -0.54 2.01 4.14
C LEU A 29 -0.08 2.40 5.55
N SER A 30 -0.97 2.34 6.54
CA SER A 30 -0.63 2.62 7.93
C SER A 30 0.39 1.61 8.46
N THR A 31 0.18 0.32 8.22
CA THR A 31 1.11 -0.74 8.59
C THR A 31 2.44 -0.60 7.85
N ALA A 32 2.43 -0.32 6.55
CA ALA A 32 3.65 -0.09 5.78
C ALA A 32 4.45 1.10 6.30
N ALA A 33 3.79 2.18 6.72
CA ALA A 33 4.43 3.34 7.32
C ALA A 33 4.99 3.05 8.71
N ALA A 34 4.21 2.39 9.58
CA ALA A 34 4.59 2.13 10.97
C ALA A 34 5.69 1.07 11.09
N CYS A 35 5.57 -0.03 10.34
CA CYS A 35 6.54 -1.10 10.33
C CYS A 35 7.67 -0.80 9.34
N GLY A 36 7.38 -0.74 8.05
CA GLY A 36 8.41 -0.64 7.00
C GLY A 36 9.10 0.72 6.87
N ASN A 37 8.71 1.72 7.66
CA ASN A 37 9.07 3.13 7.43
C ASN A 37 8.80 3.54 5.96
N ILE A 38 7.75 3.00 5.34
CA ILE A 38 7.41 3.30 3.95
C ILE A 38 6.60 4.59 3.90
N LYS A 39 7.14 5.61 3.22
CA LYS A 39 6.57 6.95 3.16
C LYS A 39 6.44 7.42 1.73
N PHE A 40 5.23 7.86 1.38
CA PHE A 40 4.93 8.51 0.11
C PHE A 40 4.77 10.01 0.33
N ARG A 41 5.21 10.83 -0.63
CA ARG A 41 5.04 12.29 -0.57
C ARG A 41 3.56 12.66 -0.55
N HIS A 42 2.78 12.06 -1.44
CA HIS A 42 1.33 12.18 -1.50
C HIS A 42 0.68 10.81 -1.34
N ARG A 43 -0.63 10.77 -1.05
CA ARG A 43 -1.36 9.50 -0.94
C ARG A 43 -1.31 8.77 -2.29
N PRO A 44 -0.70 7.57 -2.37
CA PRO A 44 -0.61 6.84 -3.62
C PRO A 44 -1.97 6.25 -4.01
N GLN A 45 -2.13 5.93 -5.29
CA GLN A 45 -3.22 5.06 -5.71
C GLN A 45 -2.85 3.61 -5.40
N ILE A 46 -3.64 2.94 -4.56
CA ILE A 46 -3.42 1.53 -4.24
C ILE A 46 -4.14 0.65 -5.27
N LEU A 47 -3.38 -0.22 -5.94
CA LEU A 47 -3.91 -1.17 -6.91
C LEU A 47 -4.23 -2.53 -6.28
N SER A 48 -3.50 -2.90 -5.23
CA SER A 48 -3.69 -4.17 -4.52
C SER A 48 -3.05 -4.11 -3.15
N THR A 49 -3.71 -4.77 -2.19
CA THR A 49 -3.19 -5.08 -0.87
C THR A 49 -3.37 -6.57 -0.63
N SER A 50 -2.40 -7.21 -0.02
CA SER A 50 -2.55 -8.49 0.64
C SER A 50 -1.89 -8.40 2.00
N GLY A 51 -2.56 -8.94 3.02
CA GLY A 51 -2.06 -9.00 4.37
C GLY A 51 -2.25 -10.41 4.89
N GLU A 52 -1.21 -10.98 5.48
CA GLU A 52 -1.31 -12.25 6.19
C GLU A 52 -0.72 -12.09 7.59
N THR A 53 -1.45 -12.56 8.60
CA THR A 53 -0.87 -12.74 9.92
C THR A 53 -0.13 -14.08 9.93
N GLY A 54 1.19 -14.02 10.05
CA GLY A 54 2.05 -15.19 10.20
C GLY A 54 1.81 -15.94 11.52
N TRP A 55 2.35 -17.15 11.61
CA TRP A 55 2.15 -18.11 12.71
C TRP A 55 2.56 -17.60 14.12
N ARG A 56 3.27 -16.47 14.22
CA ARG A 56 3.73 -15.86 15.48
C ARG A 56 3.24 -14.44 15.73
N GLY A 57 2.26 -13.97 14.96
CA GLY A 57 1.82 -12.58 15.01
C GLY A 57 2.58 -11.66 14.06
N ASP A 58 3.56 -12.18 13.33
CA ASP A 58 4.25 -11.46 12.26
C ASP A 58 3.23 -10.94 11.25
N ALA A 59 3.29 -9.66 10.89
CA ALA A 59 2.43 -9.11 9.85
C ALA A 59 3.19 -9.12 8.52
N LEU A 60 2.67 -9.85 7.55
CA LEU A 60 3.09 -9.78 6.17
C LEU A 60 2.23 -8.75 5.46
N VAL A 61 2.86 -7.77 4.83
CA VAL A 61 2.17 -6.78 3.98
C VAL A 61 2.73 -6.85 2.58
N ALA A 62 1.87 -7.14 1.61
CA ALA A 62 2.15 -6.99 0.20
C ALA A 62 1.28 -5.86 -0.37
N LEU A 63 1.90 -4.83 -0.94
CA LEU A 63 1.23 -3.63 -1.43
C LEU A 63 1.73 -3.29 -2.84
N VAL A 64 0.79 -2.95 -3.72
CA VAL A 64 1.11 -2.37 -5.03
C VAL A 64 0.50 -0.98 -5.10
N ALA A 65 1.37 0.02 -5.21
CA ALA A 65 1.04 1.43 -5.23
C ALA A 65 1.44 2.05 -6.57
N VAL A 66 0.74 3.10 -6.99
CA VAL A 66 1.11 3.95 -8.12
C VAL A 66 1.37 5.36 -7.60
N ILE A 67 2.52 5.89 -8.01
CA ILE A 67 2.96 7.26 -7.73
C ILE A 67 3.41 7.96 -9.01
N PRO A 68 3.43 9.30 -9.05
CA PRO A 68 4.09 10.04 -10.12
C PRO A 68 5.58 9.65 -10.22
N SER A 69 6.11 9.48 -11.43
CA SER A 69 7.51 9.05 -11.61
C SER A 69 8.54 10.04 -11.03
N ASN A 70 8.19 11.33 -10.99
CA ASN A 70 9.02 12.36 -10.37
C ASN A 70 9.04 12.29 -8.82
N GLU A 71 8.19 11.47 -8.19
CA GLU A 71 8.15 11.28 -6.74
C GLU A 71 8.95 10.05 -6.27
N VAL A 72 9.49 9.24 -7.19
CA VAL A 72 10.26 8.03 -6.83
C VAL A 72 11.47 8.37 -5.96
N SER A 73 12.17 9.46 -6.28
CA SER A 73 13.32 9.90 -5.48
C SER A 73 12.90 10.27 -4.05
N ASP A 74 11.79 10.99 -3.91
CA ASP A 74 11.27 11.37 -2.59
C ASP A 74 10.83 10.16 -1.79
N PHE A 75 10.13 9.22 -2.45
CA PHE A 75 9.74 7.96 -1.86
C PHE A 75 10.94 7.18 -1.30
N ILE A 76 12.04 7.06 -2.06
CA ILE A 76 13.27 6.39 -1.62
C ILE A 76 13.87 7.11 -0.40
N THR A 77 14.04 8.43 -0.48
CA THR A 77 14.66 9.24 0.58
C THR A 77 13.83 9.25 1.85
N MET A 78 12.52 9.53 1.76
CA MET A 78 11.63 9.58 2.91
C MET A 78 11.49 8.22 3.59
N SER A 79 11.54 7.13 2.81
CA SER A 79 11.45 5.77 3.35
C SER A 79 12.77 5.24 3.93
N GLY A 80 13.85 6.04 3.86
CA GLY A 80 15.19 5.62 4.27
C GLY A 80 15.65 4.37 3.53
N LEU A 81 15.27 4.26 2.25
CA LEU A 81 15.68 3.14 1.40
C LEU A 81 17.07 3.43 0.84
N PRO A 82 17.94 2.41 0.77
CA PRO A 82 19.16 2.51 -0.01
C PRO A 82 18.83 2.72 -1.50
N GLN A 83 19.85 3.06 -2.28
CA GLN A 83 19.71 3.20 -3.72
C GLN A 83 19.21 1.89 -4.36
N LEU A 84 18.14 1.99 -5.17
CA LEU A 84 17.61 0.85 -5.88
C LEU A 84 18.56 0.42 -7.00
N THR A 85 18.76 -0.88 -7.15
CA THR A 85 19.60 -1.46 -8.22
C THR A 85 18.71 -1.99 -9.36
N PRO A 86 19.16 -1.93 -10.62
CA PRO A 86 18.42 -2.51 -11.74
C PRO A 86 18.11 -4.00 -11.55
N GLY A 87 16.92 -4.40 -11.97
CA GLY A 87 16.45 -5.78 -11.88
C GLY A 87 15.69 -6.07 -10.59
N ILE A 88 15.20 -7.31 -10.51
CA ILE A 88 14.50 -7.87 -9.35
C ILE A 88 15.08 -9.25 -9.02
N PRO A 89 15.13 -9.61 -7.72
CA PRO A 89 15.50 -10.97 -7.34
C PRO A 89 14.51 -12.01 -7.87
N ASP A 90 15.03 -13.15 -8.37
CA ASP A 90 14.19 -14.22 -8.94
C ASP A 90 13.23 -14.83 -7.91
N ASP A 91 13.60 -14.84 -6.62
CA ASP A 91 12.79 -15.38 -5.53
C ASP A 91 11.52 -14.56 -5.29
N TRP A 92 11.49 -13.27 -5.63
CA TRP A 92 10.27 -12.45 -5.53
C TRP A 92 9.19 -12.89 -6.50
N LEU A 93 9.61 -13.36 -7.66
CA LEU A 93 8.72 -13.77 -8.73
C LEU A 93 8.08 -15.14 -8.44
N ILE A 94 8.72 -15.94 -7.59
CA ILE A 94 8.30 -17.30 -7.26
C ILE A 94 7.24 -17.31 -6.16
N ARG A 95 7.19 -16.27 -5.31
CA ARG A 95 6.30 -16.23 -4.12
C ARG A 95 4.81 -16.04 -4.44
N GLY A 96 4.42 -15.76 -5.69
CA GLY A 96 3.00 -15.63 -6.08
C GLY A 96 2.25 -14.47 -5.40
N LEU A 97 2.96 -13.52 -4.80
CA LEU A 97 2.40 -12.39 -4.03
C LEU A 97 1.68 -11.36 -4.90
N TRP A 98 1.94 -11.39 -6.21
CA TRP A 98 1.45 -10.41 -7.17
C TRP A 98 0.50 -11.07 -8.15
N ARG A 99 -0.42 -10.28 -8.70
CA ARG A 99 -1.20 -10.71 -9.87
C ARG A 99 -0.25 -11.23 -10.96
N LYS A 100 -0.66 -12.31 -11.62
CA LYS A 100 0.16 -13.00 -12.63
C LYS A 100 0.70 -12.03 -13.69
N ASP A 101 -0.14 -11.12 -14.19
CA ASP A 101 0.25 -10.13 -15.19
C ASP A 101 1.30 -9.13 -14.69
N TRP A 102 1.29 -8.80 -13.39
CA TRP A 102 2.34 -7.97 -12.79
C TRP A 102 3.62 -8.76 -12.54
N GLY A 103 3.51 -10.01 -12.11
CA GLY A 103 4.65 -10.92 -11.98
C GLY A 103 5.37 -11.14 -13.31
N ASP A 104 4.63 -11.24 -14.42
CA ASP A 104 5.21 -11.33 -15.76
C ASP A 104 5.87 -10.01 -16.19
N SER A 105 5.26 -8.86 -15.87
CA SER A 105 5.88 -7.53 -16.06
C SER A 105 7.20 -7.44 -15.30
N LEU A 106 7.21 -7.83 -14.03
CA LEU A 106 8.38 -7.89 -13.17
C LEU A 106 9.46 -8.83 -13.76
N ARG A 107 9.09 -10.05 -14.19
CA ARG A 107 10.02 -11.02 -14.82
C ARG A 107 10.68 -10.47 -16.07
N THR A 108 9.88 -9.89 -16.96
CA THR A 108 10.38 -9.31 -18.21
C THR A 108 11.17 -8.03 -17.96
N ALA A 109 10.80 -7.27 -16.94
CA ALA A 109 11.49 -6.06 -16.52
C ALA A 109 12.79 -6.30 -15.75
N ASN A 110 13.16 -7.55 -15.44
CA ASN A 110 14.53 -7.87 -15.02
C ASN A 110 15.59 -7.47 -16.07
N ARG A 111 15.16 -7.09 -17.29
CA ARG A 111 15.96 -6.51 -18.37
C ARG A 111 15.62 -5.05 -18.73
N SER A 112 14.63 -4.44 -18.08
CA SER A 112 14.16 -3.06 -18.31
C SER A 112 14.18 -2.24 -17.02
N ALA A 113 13.69 -1.00 -17.03
CA ALA A 113 13.85 0.03 -15.99
C ALA A 113 13.33 -0.30 -14.55
N THR A 114 12.99 -1.55 -14.24
CA THR A 114 12.63 -1.92 -12.86
C THR A 114 13.85 -1.92 -11.97
N LYS A 115 13.74 -1.30 -10.80
CA LYS A 115 14.80 -1.25 -9.80
C LYS A 115 14.29 -1.81 -8.49
N SER A 116 15.13 -2.51 -7.73
CA SER A 116 14.74 -3.07 -6.46
C SER A 116 15.78 -2.90 -5.36
N VAL A 117 15.33 -3.08 -4.13
CA VAL A 117 16.21 -3.32 -3.00
C VAL A 117 15.57 -4.26 -1.98
N HIS A 118 16.42 -5.05 -1.35
CA HIS A 118 16.09 -5.87 -0.19
C HIS A 118 16.88 -5.35 1.01
N VAL A 119 16.16 -4.92 2.04
CA VAL A 119 16.72 -4.60 3.36
C VAL A 119 16.48 -5.80 4.26
N THR A 120 17.57 -6.45 4.70
CA THR A 120 17.54 -7.67 5.52
C THR A 120 17.37 -7.40 7.01
N GLU A 121 17.62 -6.16 7.45
CA GLU A 121 17.39 -5.73 8.83
C GLU A 121 15.90 -5.66 9.13
N HIS A 122 15.49 -5.97 10.36
CA HIS A 122 14.08 -5.95 10.74
C HIS A 122 13.54 -4.50 10.86
N PRO A 123 12.33 -4.23 10.35
CA PRO A 123 11.50 -5.15 9.56
C PRO A 123 12.09 -5.35 8.16
N GLN A 124 11.98 -6.57 7.62
CA GLN A 124 12.57 -6.82 6.31
C GLN A 124 11.70 -6.18 5.23
N ARG A 125 12.36 -5.52 4.28
CA ARG A 125 11.70 -4.70 3.27
C ARG A 125 12.18 -5.07 1.90
N TRP A 126 11.21 -5.27 1.03
CA TRP A 126 11.40 -5.59 -0.36
C TRP A 126 10.65 -4.54 -1.16
N VAL A 127 11.39 -3.67 -1.84
CA VAL A 127 10.83 -2.61 -2.67
C VAL A 127 11.27 -2.77 -4.11
N ALA A 128 10.34 -2.84 -5.06
CA ALA A 128 10.63 -2.74 -6.48
C ALA A 128 9.83 -1.61 -7.12
N VAL A 129 10.44 -0.88 -8.04
CA VAL A 129 9.81 0.25 -8.75
C VAL A 129 9.90 -0.02 -10.24
N GLU A 130 8.74 -0.07 -10.90
CA GLU A 130 8.58 -0.18 -12.34
C GLU A 130 8.19 1.18 -12.90
N ASP A 131 9.07 1.80 -13.69
CA ASP A 131 8.74 3.03 -14.42
C ASP A 131 7.82 2.73 -15.61
N ARG A 132 6.72 3.47 -15.72
CA ARG A 132 5.72 3.29 -16.78
C ARG A 132 5.77 4.47 -17.77
N LYS A 133 5.34 4.20 -19.00
CA LYS A 133 5.34 5.19 -20.09
C LYS A 133 4.30 6.31 -19.92
N ASP A 134 3.39 6.17 -18.97
CA ASP A 134 2.32 7.14 -18.67
C ASP A 134 2.75 8.22 -17.65
N GLY A 135 4.05 8.27 -17.28
CA GLY A 135 4.56 9.22 -16.30
C GLY A 135 4.30 8.83 -14.84
N THR A 136 3.84 7.60 -14.61
CA THR A 136 3.72 7.00 -13.28
C THR A 136 4.75 5.90 -13.06
N SER A 137 5.03 5.60 -11.81
CA SER A 137 5.81 4.44 -11.41
C SER A 137 4.97 3.57 -10.50
N ARG A 138 5.04 2.26 -10.72
CA ARG A 138 4.39 1.26 -9.89
C ARG A 138 5.39 0.76 -8.86
N VAL A 139 5.03 0.87 -7.59
CA VAL A 139 5.84 0.44 -6.46
C VAL A 139 5.26 -0.85 -5.91
N PHE A 140 6.08 -1.90 -5.92
CA PHE A 140 5.81 -3.20 -5.32
C PHE A 140 6.51 -3.25 -3.96
N LEU A 141 5.75 -3.58 -2.92
CA LEU A 141 6.22 -3.57 -1.54
C LEU A 141 5.87 -4.87 -0.87
N TYR A 142 6.86 -5.62 -0.44
CA TYR A 142 6.67 -6.73 0.47
C TYR A 142 7.39 -6.40 1.78
N LEU A 143 6.70 -6.59 2.91
CA LEU A 143 7.19 -6.25 4.24
C LEU A 143 6.94 -7.43 5.17
N THR A 144 7.93 -7.77 5.99
CA THR A 144 7.76 -8.66 7.14
C THR A 144 7.95 -7.86 8.43
N CYS A 145 6.87 -7.76 9.19
CA CYS A 145 6.81 -7.08 10.48
C CYS A 145 6.78 -8.14 11.59
N PHE A 146 7.52 -7.90 12.67
CA PHE A 146 7.54 -8.74 13.88
C PHE A 146 7.05 -7.93 15.07
#